data_AF-A0A962DJC2-F1
#
_entry.id   AF-A0A962DJC2-F1
#
_cell.length_a   1.000
_cell.length_b   1.000
_cell.length_c   1.000
_cell.angle_alpha   90.00
_cell.angle_beta   90.00
_cell.angle_gamma   90.00
#
_symmetry.space_group_name_H-M   'P 1'
#
loop_
_entity.id
_entity.type
_entity.pdbx_description
1 polymer ?
#
loop_
_entity_poly.entity_id
_entity_poly.type
_entity_poly.pdbx_seq_one_letter_code
_entity_poly.pdbx_strand_id
1 'polypeptide(L)'
;MNINSKHLFLLFFSAFVIIFAGIGLRDPWPPDEPRFALMAKEMWETGNWFFPHRGGQIYPDKPPMVMWMILFFYALVGNLKIAFLLPSALLSMATLWMTYDIAKRLWNPQIGLYAGFLLLITLHFVLQAKSGQLDAPVAFWVMLGCYGLLRHLILGPAWKWYYLAFFAMGMGIITKGVGFLPVLMLIALIKFPPKWKNQTNKSLGKSLSGILFLLFGVSVWLVPMLIQVANNPTPEVLAYRDNILLKQTVDRYADSWAHHQPFYYYILEVIPLFWLPLTLFIPWLIKPIRKAFAEKELRIIYPLTMVVFAVFFFSLSKGKRAEYMLPMLPMFVLVIAPYFEKIVVHSAFKKLLITLVVIVSALFAILGLAGIFEVDKIARLTEKFHVNPWYWMAALGVFGLVVILIFRKSAIKVYSKFIAGLWLSYSFWAMPLVDKAMSTEPMMNAIAKVVPKDAELGIVGFREKLLLHSQWQTTHFGHHHPKPDQQQAAINWMLSGNKNKFLLLNYQFLNDCFTKENSTPYASFHSEKWLLFSGKKLNKEICVAIHEKFDSFTAKTGNIE
;
A
#
# COMPACT_ATOMS: atom_id res chain seq x y z
N MET A 1 33.56 18.89 8.20
CA MET A 1 32.15 18.45 8.33
C MET A 1 31.97 17.74 9.66
N ASN A 2 31.05 18.22 10.50
CA ASN A 2 30.74 17.62 11.80
C ASN A 2 30.32 16.15 11.60
N ILE A 3 30.79 15.19 12.40
CA ILE A 3 30.56 13.74 12.16
C ILE A 3 29.07 13.40 11.95
N ASN A 4 28.18 14.14 12.61
CA ASN A 4 26.73 14.04 12.45
C ASN A 4 26.23 14.40 11.04
N SER A 5 26.85 15.36 10.33
CA SER A 5 26.40 15.77 8.99
C SER A 5 26.67 14.69 7.94
N LYS A 6 27.82 13.99 8.05
CA LYS A 6 28.17 12.87 7.16
C LYS A 6 27.21 11.70 7.34
N HIS A 7 26.92 11.31 8.59
CA HIS A 7 25.99 10.21 8.86
C HIS A 7 24.56 10.54 8.46
N LEU A 8 24.14 11.80 8.65
CA LEU A 8 22.84 12.28 8.20
C LEU A 8 22.71 12.18 6.68
N PHE A 9 23.70 12.69 5.96
CA PHE A 9 23.75 12.58 4.50
C PHE A 9 23.68 11.12 4.05
N LEU A 10 24.51 10.24 4.64
CA LEU A 10 24.51 8.82 4.30
C LEU A 10 23.16 8.15 4.56
N LEU A 11 22.48 8.49 5.66
CA LEU A 11 21.15 7.96 5.97
C LEU A 11 20.13 8.35 4.88
N PHE A 12 20.01 9.64 4.57
CA PHE A 12 19.02 10.10 3.60
C PHE A 12 19.38 9.74 2.17
N PHE A 13 20.66 9.71 1.81
CA PHE A 13 21.12 9.21 0.53
C PHE A 13 20.80 7.72 0.38
N SER A 14 21.07 6.91 1.41
CA SER A 14 20.71 5.48 1.40
C SER A 14 19.20 5.29 1.32
N ALA A 15 18.42 6.08 2.06
CA ALA A 15 16.96 6.05 2.01
C ALA A 15 16.43 6.39 0.62
N PHE A 16 16.96 7.45 0.00
CA PHE A 16 16.60 7.85 -1.36
C PHE A 16 16.91 6.73 -2.36
N VAL A 17 18.15 6.22 -2.36
CA VAL A 17 18.56 5.13 -3.26
C VAL A 17 17.69 3.89 -3.05
N ILE A 18 17.48 3.47 -1.81
CA ILE A 18 16.68 2.27 -1.51
C ILE A 18 15.21 2.47 -1.92
N ILE A 19 14.57 3.59 -1.57
CA ILE A 19 13.14 3.79 -1.81
C ILE A 19 12.84 4.04 -3.28
N PHE A 20 13.63 4.88 -3.96
CA PHE A 20 13.38 5.30 -5.35
C PHE A 20 13.92 4.32 -6.40
N ALA A 21 14.78 3.37 -6.02
CA ALA A 21 15.22 2.32 -6.93
C ALA A 21 14.02 1.57 -7.54
N GLY A 22 14.03 1.40 -8.85
CA GLY A 22 13.01 0.66 -9.60
C GLY A 22 11.70 1.39 -9.88
N ILE A 23 11.55 2.67 -9.50
CA ILE A 23 10.41 3.47 -9.94
C ILE A 23 10.39 3.53 -11.47
N GLY A 24 9.24 3.24 -12.07
CA GLY A 24 9.05 3.18 -13.53
C GLY A 24 9.47 1.85 -14.18
N LEU A 25 10.03 0.88 -13.43
CA LEU A 25 10.45 -0.41 -13.98
C LEU A 25 9.37 -1.51 -13.91
N ARG A 26 8.17 -1.19 -13.41
CA ARG A 26 7.04 -2.12 -13.32
C ARG A 26 5.72 -1.38 -13.45
N ASP A 27 4.69 -2.11 -13.82
CA ASP A 27 3.31 -1.64 -13.81
C ASP A 27 2.67 -1.71 -12.41
N PRO A 28 1.51 -1.06 -12.21
CA PRO A 28 0.69 -1.28 -11.03
C PRO A 28 0.31 -2.75 -10.87
N TRP A 29 0.56 -3.32 -9.69
CA TRP A 29 0.34 -4.74 -9.42
C TRP A 29 -0.89 -5.00 -8.55
N PRO A 30 -1.71 -6.02 -8.90
CA PRO A 30 -2.91 -6.36 -8.16
C PRO A 30 -2.64 -6.74 -6.70
N PRO A 31 -3.64 -6.62 -5.81
CA PRO A 31 -5.03 -6.24 -6.13
C PRO A 31 -5.33 -4.73 -6.07
N ASP A 32 -4.49 -3.93 -5.41
CA ASP A 32 -4.84 -2.57 -5.03
C ASP A 32 -4.29 -1.51 -6.01
N GLU A 33 -3.05 -1.65 -6.50
CA GLU A 33 -2.40 -0.58 -7.28
C GLU A 33 -3.07 -0.33 -8.66
N PRO A 34 -3.45 -1.35 -9.47
CA PRO A 34 -4.18 -1.12 -10.71
C PRO A 34 -5.50 -0.39 -10.48
N ARG A 35 -6.14 -0.62 -9.33
CA ARG A 35 -7.39 0.05 -9.00
C ARG A 35 -7.16 1.55 -8.78
N PHE A 36 -6.18 1.92 -7.95
CA PHE A 36 -5.88 3.34 -7.70
C PHE A 36 -5.35 4.05 -8.96
N ALA A 37 -4.49 3.38 -9.74
CA ALA A 37 -3.98 3.91 -10.99
C ALA A 37 -5.10 4.10 -12.03
N LEU A 38 -6.01 3.13 -12.17
CA LEU A 38 -7.17 3.24 -13.07
C LEU A 38 -8.12 4.36 -12.63
N MET A 39 -8.45 4.43 -11.34
CA MET A 39 -9.31 5.49 -10.81
C MET A 39 -8.70 6.87 -11.05
N ALA A 40 -7.38 7.01 -10.87
CA ALA A 40 -6.67 8.26 -11.21
C ALA A 40 -6.78 8.55 -12.72
N LYS A 41 -6.50 7.58 -13.59
CA LYS A 41 -6.65 7.73 -15.05
C LYS A 41 -8.06 8.18 -15.45
N GLU A 42 -9.10 7.53 -14.93
CA GLU A 42 -10.50 7.90 -15.24
C GLU A 42 -10.85 9.30 -14.73
N MET A 43 -10.36 9.70 -13.55
CA MET A 43 -10.53 11.07 -13.05
C MET A 43 -9.92 12.11 -13.99
N TRP A 44 -8.74 11.83 -14.55
CA TRP A 44 -8.09 12.70 -15.52
C TRP A 44 -8.87 12.79 -16.84
N GLU A 45 -9.31 11.65 -17.37
CA GLU A 45 -10.01 11.57 -18.66
C GLU A 45 -11.42 12.17 -18.60
N THR A 46 -12.13 11.99 -17.49
CA THR A 46 -13.53 12.43 -17.34
C THR A 46 -13.67 13.81 -16.72
N GLY A 47 -12.62 14.32 -16.04
CA GLY A 47 -12.71 15.51 -15.22
C GLY A 47 -13.55 15.36 -13.94
N ASN A 48 -13.98 14.14 -13.58
CA ASN A 48 -14.72 13.89 -12.34
C ASN A 48 -13.75 13.68 -11.17
N TRP A 49 -13.32 14.77 -10.54
CA TRP A 49 -12.32 14.73 -9.46
C TRP A 49 -12.86 14.29 -8.10
N PHE A 50 -14.18 14.26 -7.87
CA PHE A 50 -14.74 14.03 -6.53
C PHE A 50 -15.22 12.60 -6.29
N PHE A 51 -15.71 11.93 -7.33
CA PHE A 51 -16.25 10.57 -7.24
C PHE A 51 -15.36 9.61 -8.04
N PRO A 52 -14.56 8.76 -7.37
CA PRO A 52 -13.74 7.77 -8.05
C PRO A 52 -14.59 6.83 -8.89
N HIS A 53 -14.17 6.57 -10.13
CA HIS A 53 -14.78 5.58 -11.01
C HIS A 53 -13.82 4.43 -11.28
N ARG A 54 -14.36 3.21 -11.31
CA ARG A 54 -13.65 1.98 -11.61
C ARG A 54 -14.34 1.32 -12.79
N GLY A 55 -13.81 1.53 -14.00
CA GLY A 55 -14.43 1.03 -15.23
C GLY A 55 -15.68 1.84 -15.61
N GLY A 56 -15.76 3.12 -15.24
CA GLY A 56 -16.99 3.89 -15.45
C GLY A 56 -18.13 3.58 -14.45
N GLN A 57 -17.89 2.74 -13.44
CA GLN A 57 -18.77 2.59 -12.27
C GLN A 57 -18.26 3.43 -11.10
N ILE A 58 -19.14 4.12 -10.38
CA ILE A 58 -18.73 4.80 -9.14
C ILE A 58 -18.19 3.78 -8.13
N TYR A 59 -17.03 4.08 -7.55
CA TYR A 59 -16.35 3.25 -6.55
C TYR A 59 -16.51 3.86 -5.14
N PRO A 60 -17.40 3.31 -4.28
CA PRO A 60 -17.80 3.96 -3.04
C PRO A 60 -16.94 3.63 -1.81
N ASP A 61 -15.87 2.83 -1.95
CA ASP A 61 -15.15 2.32 -0.78
C ASP A 61 -14.15 3.33 -0.18
N LYS A 62 -13.68 4.29 -0.98
CA LYS A 62 -12.54 5.17 -0.63
C LYS A 62 -12.70 6.59 -1.18
N PRO A 63 -12.30 7.62 -0.41
CA PRO A 63 -12.20 8.98 -0.93
C PRO A 63 -11.05 9.13 -1.96
N PRO A 64 -11.00 10.24 -2.72
CA PRO A 64 -10.10 10.41 -3.86
C PRO A 64 -8.68 10.84 -3.50
N MET A 65 -8.32 10.97 -2.22
CA MET A 65 -7.07 11.59 -1.77
C MET A 65 -5.80 11.00 -2.42
N VAL A 66 -5.72 9.67 -2.53
CA VAL A 66 -4.55 9.01 -3.14
C VAL A 66 -4.55 9.21 -4.66
N MET A 67 -5.71 9.18 -5.30
CA MET A 67 -5.85 9.45 -6.73
C MET A 67 -5.43 10.88 -7.06
N TRP A 68 -5.79 11.87 -6.23
CA TRP A 68 -5.31 13.24 -6.37
C TRP A 68 -3.79 13.35 -6.26
N MET A 69 -3.17 12.60 -5.34
CA MET A 69 -1.70 12.57 -5.24
C MET A 69 -1.07 11.95 -6.49
N ILE A 70 -1.62 10.84 -6.99
CA ILE A 70 -1.15 10.21 -8.24
C ILE A 70 -1.27 11.20 -9.39
N LEU A 71 -2.41 11.90 -9.51
CA LEU A 71 -2.67 12.88 -10.57
C LEU A 71 -1.78 14.11 -10.49
N PHE A 72 -1.46 14.58 -9.28
CA PHE A 72 -0.48 15.64 -9.10
C PHE A 72 0.89 15.25 -9.69
N PHE A 73 1.38 14.04 -9.41
CA PHE A 73 2.64 13.58 -9.99
C PHE A 73 2.53 13.21 -11.46
N TYR A 74 1.37 12.74 -11.90
CA TYR A 74 1.12 12.50 -13.32
C TYR A 74 1.18 13.80 -14.11
N ALA A 75 0.60 14.89 -13.60
CA ALA A 75 0.69 16.21 -14.23
C ALA A 75 2.12 16.76 -14.31
N LEU A 76 3.04 16.31 -13.44
CA LEU A 76 4.44 16.73 -13.43
C LEU A 76 5.34 15.88 -14.35
N VAL A 77 5.10 14.57 -14.39
CA VAL A 77 6.00 13.60 -15.05
C VAL A 77 5.43 13.10 -16.38
N GLY A 78 4.11 13.12 -16.54
CA GLY A 78 3.42 12.65 -17.74
C GLY A 78 3.56 11.15 -17.97
N ASN A 79 3.85 10.35 -16.94
CA ASN A 79 3.97 8.90 -17.04
C ASN A 79 3.35 8.22 -15.82
N LEU A 80 2.32 7.41 -16.05
CA LEU A 80 1.57 6.80 -14.94
C LEU A 80 2.39 5.75 -14.18
N LYS A 81 3.27 4.97 -14.86
CA LYS A 81 4.15 3.96 -14.23
C LYS A 81 5.14 4.57 -13.23
N ILE A 82 5.48 5.84 -13.41
CA ILE A 82 6.28 6.59 -12.45
C ILE A 82 5.37 7.23 -11.40
N ALA A 83 4.34 7.95 -11.84
CA ALA A 83 3.48 8.77 -10.99
C ALA A 83 2.79 7.98 -9.86
N PHE A 84 2.38 6.72 -10.10
CA PHE A 84 1.64 5.96 -9.10
C PHE A 84 2.46 5.57 -7.86
N LEU A 85 3.80 5.52 -7.97
CA LEU A 85 4.71 5.15 -6.88
C LEU A 85 5.25 6.37 -6.13
N LEU A 86 5.27 7.55 -6.76
CA LEU A 86 5.86 8.76 -6.19
C LEU A 86 5.19 9.22 -4.88
N PRO A 87 3.86 9.17 -4.69
CA PRO A 87 3.22 9.54 -3.42
C PRO A 87 3.82 8.76 -2.23
N SER A 88 3.84 7.44 -2.32
CA SER A 88 4.35 6.57 -1.25
C SER A 88 5.84 6.81 -1.01
N ALA A 89 6.64 6.88 -2.07
CA ALA A 89 8.09 7.09 -1.95
C ALA A 89 8.43 8.41 -1.23
N LEU A 90 7.80 9.52 -1.62
CA LEU A 90 8.05 10.84 -1.06
C LEU A 90 7.49 10.99 0.36
N LEU A 91 6.28 10.48 0.62
CA LEU A 91 5.67 10.54 1.96
C LEU A 91 6.37 9.59 2.95
N SER A 92 6.96 8.49 2.48
CA SER A 92 7.86 7.67 3.30
C SER A 92 9.17 8.42 3.61
N MET A 93 9.77 9.14 2.66
CA MET A 93 10.94 9.99 2.96
C MET A 93 10.61 11.05 4.03
N ALA A 94 9.44 11.69 3.93
CA ALA A 94 8.97 12.64 4.92
C ALA A 94 8.72 11.98 6.29
N THR A 95 8.13 10.78 6.32
CA THR A 95 7.94 9.97 7.53
C THR A 95 9.29 9.63 8.19
N LEU A 96 10.29 9.24 7.40
CA LEU A 96 11.64 8.96 7.90
C LEU A 96 12.30 10.22 8.47
N TRP A 97 12.16 11.35 7.78
CA TRP A 97 12.66 12.63 8.28
C TRP A 97 12.01 13.05 9.60
N MET A 98 10.68 12.97 9.71
CA MET A 98 9.97 13.30 10.94
C MET A 98 10.39 12.39 12.10
N THR A 99 10.62 11.10 11.81
CA THR A 99 11.08 10.11 12.79
C THR A 99 12.48 10.43 13.31
N TYR A 100 13.40 10.75 12.40
CA TYR A 100 14.74 11.25 12.74
C TYR A 100 14.67 12.54 13.57
N ASP A 101 13.89 13.54 13.11
CA ASP A 101 13.88 14.87 13.71
C ASP A 101 13.23 14.88 15.09
N ILE A 102 12.14 14.11 15.29
CA ILE A 102 11.52 14.01 16.61
C ILE A 102 12.43 13.27 17.59
N ALA A 103 13.04 12.15 17.19
CA ALA A 103 14.00 11.44 18.03
C ALA A 103 15.20 12.32 18.42
N LYS A 104 15.72 13.11 17.46
CA LYS A 104 16.78 14.08 17.72
C LYS A 104 16.39 15.09 18.80
N ARG A 105 15.17 15.61 18.75
CA ARG A 105 14.69 16.62 19.69
C ARG A 105 14.36 16.06 21.06
N LEU A 106 13.81 14.84 21.12
CA LEU A 106 13.47 14.17 22.36
C LEU A 106 14.72 13.73 23.14
N TRP A 107 15.81 13.42 22.43
CA TRP A 107 17.07 13.01 23.06
C TRP A 107 18.28 13.79 22.53
N ASN A 108 18.82 13.40 21.36
CA ASN A 108 20.01 14.01 20.76
C ASN A 108 20.18 13.56 19.29
N PRO A 109 21.07 14.20 18.49
CA PRO A 109 21.27 13.86 17.08
C PRO A 109 21.60 12.39 16.80
N GLN A 110 22.33 11.72 17.70
CA GLN A 110 22.73 10.33 17.55
C GLN A 110 21.52 9.39 17.65
N ILE A 111 20.64 9.60 18.63
CA ILE A 111 19.37 8.86 18.75
C ILE A 111 18.45 9.16 17.56
N GLY A 112 18.48 10.39 17.05
CA GLY A 112 17.86 10.74 15.77
C GLY A 112 18.31 9.83 14.63
N LEU A 113 19.62 9.68 14.44
CA LEU A 113 20.20 8.82 13.42
C LEU A 113 19.79 7.35 13.60
N TYR A 114 19.76 6.84 14.85
CA TYR A 114 19.29 5.47 15.11
C TYR A 114 17.83 5.28 14.76
N ALA A 115 16.97 6.25 15.08
CA ALA A 115 15.55 6.15 14.74
C ALA A 115 15.34 6.09 13.22
N GLY A 116 15.95 7.02 12.47
CA GLY A 116 15.86 6.98 11.00
C GLY A 116 16.46 5.72 10.38
N PHE A 117 17.60 5.26 10.91
CA PHE A 117 18.25 4.02 10.46
C PHE A 117 17.40 2.77 10.74
N LEU A 118 16.86 2.62 11.95
CA LEU A 118 16.00 1.50 12.34
C LEU A 118 14.74 1.43 11.49
N LEU A 119 14.12 2.58 11.19
CA LEU A 119 12.96 2.63 10.31
C LEU A 119 13.32 2.19 8.88
N LEU A 120 14.43 2.70 8.32
CA LEU A 120 14.86 2.38 6.96
C LEU A 120 15.20 0.89 6.77
N ILE A 121 15.79 0.23 7.78
CA ILE A 121 16.13 -1.19 7.67
C ILE A 121 14.94 -2.11 8.00
N THR A 122 13.76 -1.57 8.32
CA THR A 122 12.59 -2.38 8.63
C THR A 122 11.88 -2.81 7.34
N LEU A 123 11.59 -4.12 7.22
CA LEU A 123 10.98 -4.71 6.01
C LEU A 123 9.67 -4.02 5.62
N HIS A 124 8.73 -3.87 6.56
CA HIS A 124 7.41 -3.28 6.29
C HIS A 124 7.50 -1.86 5.74
N PHE A 125 8.43 -1.05 6.27
CA PHE A 125 8.55 0.35 5.88
C PHE A 125 8.95 0.50 4.41
N VAL A 126 9.99 -0.21 3.98
CA VAL A 126 10.49 -0.11 2.60
C VAL A 126 9.52 -0.79 1.62
N LEU A 127 8.87 -1.89 2.02
CA LEU A 127 7.83 -2.52 1.20
C LEU A 127 6.73 -1.52 0.85
N GLN A 128 6.25 -0.77 1.85
CA GLN A 128 5.17 0.20 1.67
C GLN A 128 5.63 1.50 1.01
N ALA A 129 6.89 1.89 1.20
CA ALA A 129 7.49 2.99 0.45
C ALA A 129 7.58 2.71 -1.07
N LYS A 130 7.58 1.43 -1.46
CA LYS A 130 7.66 0.94 -2.85
C LYS A 130 6.33 0.47 -3.42
N SER A 131 5.24 0.59 -2.67
CA SER A 131 3.89 0.22 -3.12
C SER A 131 3.06 1.45 -3.46
N GLY A 132 2.27 1.38 -4.52
CA GLY A 132 1.28 2.39 -4.90
C GLY A 132 -0.02 2.29 -4.09
N GLN A 133 0.10 1.98 -2.80
CA GLN A 133 -1.02 1.79 -1.88
C GLN A 133 -1.24 3.03 -1.01
N LEU A 134 -2.43 3.12 -0.44
CA LEU A 134 -2.83 4.23 0.44
C LEU A 134 -2.20 4.18 1.84
N ASP A 135 -1.50 3.10 2.18
CA ASP A 135 -0.93 2.85 3.51
C ASP A 135 0.24 3.76 3.86
N ALA A 136 1.17 3.99 2.93
CA ALA A 136 2.28 4.93 3.14
C ALA A 136 1.78 6.39 3.32
N PRO A 137 0.84 6.91 2.49
CA PRO A 137 0.20 8.20 2.74
C PRO A 137 -0.47 8.31 4.12
N VAL A 138 -1.20 7.28 4.55
CA VAL A 138 -1.85 7.26 5.86
C VAL A 138 -0.82 7.24 6.99
N ALA A 139 0.23 6.43 6.87
CA ALA A 139 1.31 6.38 7.85
C ALA A 139 2.01 7.74 7.97
N PHE A 140 2.15 8.50 6.88
CA PHE A 140 2.63 9.87 6.92
C PHE A 140 1.71 10.79 7.72
N TRP A 141 0.40 10.79 7.46
CA TRP A 141 -0.55 11.64 8.20
C TRP A 141 -0.58 11.30 9.69
N VAL A 142 -0.58 10.01 10.02
CA VAL A 142 -0.49 9.52 11.40
C VAL A 142 0.84 9.96 12.02
N MET A 143 1.96 9.82 11.32
CA MET A 143 3.27 10.27 11.81
C MET A 143 3.31 11.79 12.04
N LEU A 144 2.72 12.60 11.15
CA LEU A 144 2.64 14.05 11.33
C LEU A 144 1.77 14.41 12.56
N GLY A 145 0.68 13.69 12.77
CA GLY A 145 -0.12 13.75 13.99
C GLY A 145 0.69 13.43 15.25
N CYS A 146 1.43 12.32 15.22
CA CYS A 146 2.29 11.92 16.34
C CYS A 146 3.40 12.93 16.59
N TYR A 147 4.06 13.39 15.53
CA TYR A 147 5.11 14.40 15.56
C TYR A 147 4.61 15.67 16.25
N GLY A 148 3.47 16.21 15.82
CA GLY A 148 2.93 17.43 16.40
C GLY A 148 2.48 17.28 17.85
N LEU A 149 1.88 16.13 18.21
CA LEU A 149 1.53 15.82 19.60
C LEU A 149 2.78 15.67 20.48
N LEU A 150 3.81 14.95 20.06
CA LEU A 150 5.05 14.79 20.83
C LEU A 150 5.79 16.13 21.01
N ARG A 151 5.83 16.98 19.97
CA ARG A 151 6.36 18.35 20.05
C ARG A 151 5.63 19.18 21.10
N HIS A 152 4.32 19.02 21.20
CA HIS A 152 3.51 19.79 22.13
C HIS A 152 3.55 19.23 23.56
N LEU A 153 3.32 17.93 23.71
CA LEU A 153 3.15 17.29 25.01
C LEU A 153 4.49 17.18 25.75
N ILE A 154 5.57 16.81 25.05
CA ILE A 154 6.85 16.51 25.69
C ILE A 154 7.82 17.69 25.64
N LEU A 155 7.93 18.35 24.49
CA LEU A 155 8.88 19.45 24.28
C LEU A 155 8.27 20.84 24.53
N GLY A 156 6.96 20.91 24.75
CA GLY A 156 6.19 22.13 24.61
C GLY A 156 6.21 23.11 25.78
N PRO A 157 5.25 24.06 25.78
CA PRO A 157 4.06 24.10 24.91
C PRO A 157 4.36 24.47 23.45
N ALA A 158 3.77 23.75 22.49
CA ALA A 158 3.92 24.01 21.05
C ALA A 158 2.57 23.95 20.29
N TRP A 159 1.70 24.94 20.52
CA TRP A 159 0.30 24.93 20.03
C TRP A 159 0.17 24.87 18.50
N LYS A 160 1.08 25.49 17.73
CA LYS A 160 1.07 25.37 16.26
C LYS A 160 1.16 23.91 15.80
N TRP A 161 2.05 23.14 16.44
CA TRP A 161 2.22 21.71 16.16
C TRP A 161 1.07 20.85 16.67
N TYR A 162 0.43 21.27 17.77
CA TYR A 162 -0.79 20.63 18.26
C TYR A 162 -1.94 20.74 17.25
N TYR A 163 -2.22 21.95 16.73
CA TYR A 163 -3.26 22.14 15.72
C TYR A 163 -2.94 21.44 14.41
N LEU A 164 -1.68 21.49 13.96
CA LEU A 164 -1.25 20.73 12.79
C LEU A 164 -1.40 19.21 12.99
N ALA A 165 -1.19 18.70 14.21
CA ALA A 165 -1.40 17.28 14.49
C ALA A 165 -2.86 16.87 14.28
N PHE A 166 -3.81 17.65 14.81
CA PHE A 166 -5.23 17.37 14.64
C PHE A 166 -5.68 17.53 13.19
N PHE A 167 -5.20 18.54 12.48
CA PHE A 167 -5.43 18.69 11.04
C PHE A 167 -4.93 17.48 10.25
N ALA A 168 -3.72 17.00 10.54
CA ALA A 168 -3.14 15.81 9.91
C ALA A 168 -3.99 14.55 10.19
N MET A 169 -4.56 14.40 11.39
CA MET A 169 -5.50 13.31 11.68
C MET A 169 -6.74 13.39 10.79
N GLY A 170 -7.30 14.59 10.58
CA GLY A 170 -8.41 14.81 9.66
C GLY A 170 -8.09 14.39 8.23
N MET A 171 -6.93 14.80 7.72
CA MET A 171 -6.43 14.37 6.40
C MET A 171 -6.23 12.85 6.30
N GLY A 172 -5.73 12.23 7.36
CA GLY A 172 -5.60 10.76 7.43
C GLY A 172 -6.95 10.03 7.46
N ILE A 173 -7.98 10.61 8.11
CA ILE A 173 -9.35 10.06 8.13
C ILE A 173 -9.94 10.05 6.72
N ILE A 174 -9.83 11.16 5.98
CA ILE A 174 -10.31 11.21 4.58
C ILE A 174 -9.39 10.47 3.60
N THR A 175 -8.29 9.86 4.08
CA THR A 175 -7.46 8.95 3.26
C THR A 175 -7.84 7.47 3.50
N LYS A 176 -7.95 7.02 4.77
CA LYS A 176 -8.26 5.60 5.10
C LYS A 176 -9.04 5.40 6.42
N GLY A 177 -9.73 6.41 6.94
CA GLY A 177 -10.53 6.32 8.18
C GLY A 177 -9.71 6.18 9.48
N VAL A 178 -8.48 5.68 9.43
CA VAL A 178 -7.61 5.42 10.59
C VAL A 178 -6.63 6.55 10.92
N GLY A 179 -6.81 7.74 10.34
CA GLY A 179 -5.95 8.89 10.60
C GLY A 179 -5.92 9.35 12.07
N PHE A 180 -6.92 8.97 12.86
CA PHE A 180 -7.08 9.38 14.27
C PHE A 180 -6.13 8.69 15.25
N LEU A 181 -5.38 7.64 14.84
CA LEU A 181 -4.53 6.84 15.72
C LEU A 181 -3.60 7.63 16.67
N PRO A 182 -3.05 8.81 16.31
CA PRO A 182 -2.24 9.60 17.23
C PRO A 182 -2.96 10.00 18.53
N VAL A 183 -4.30 10.10 18.52
CA VAL A 183 -5.11 10.36 19.73
C VAL A 183 -4.91 9.29 20.80
N LEU A 184 -4.57 8.06 20.42
CA LEU A 184 -4.30 6.98 21.38
C LEU A 184 -3.13 7.29 22.32
N MET A 185 -2.19 8.17 21.94
CA MET A 185 -1.16 8.67 22.87
C MET A 185 -1.74 9.45 24.03
N LEU A 186 -2.88 10.13 23.83
CA LEU A 186 -3.51 10.95 24.87
C LEU A 186 -4.05 10.10 26.04
N ILE A 187 -4.23 8.78 25.85
CA ILE A 187 -4.56 7.85 26.95
C ILE A 187 -3.48 7.90 28.04
N ALA A 188 -2.22 8.13 27.68
CA ALA A 188 -1.13 8.27 28.64
C ALA A 188 -1.32 9.47 29.59
N LEU A 189 -2.07 10.51 29.19
CA LEU A 189 -2.33 11.69 30.02
C LEU A 189 -3.06 11.36 31.33
N ILE A 190 -3.86 10.29 31.34
CA ILE A 190 -4.64 9.86 32.51
C ILE A 190 -3.73 9.60 33.72
N LYS A 191 -2.57 8.97 33.48
CA LYS A 191 -1.61 8.61 34.55
C LYS A 191 -0.30 9.39 34.49
N PHE A 192 0.06 9.91 33.32
CA PHE A 192 1.35 10.52 33.04
C PHE A 192 1.21 11.91 32.36
N PRO A 193 0.59 12.90 33.03
CA PRO A 193 0.45 14.24 32.48
C PRO A 193 1.82 14.92 32.33
N PRO A 194 2.06 15.65 31.22
CA PRO A 194 3.31 16.36 31.03
C PRO A 194 3.44 17.53 32.02
N LYS A 195 4.66 17.75 32.51
CA LYS A 195 4.99 18.84 33.45
C LYS A 195 5.62 20.01 32.69
N TRP A 196 4.81 20.96 32.23
CA TRP A 196 5.33 22.22 31.68
C TRP A 196 5.66 23.22 32.79
N LYS A 197 6.77 23.96 32.66
CA LYS A 197 7.24 24.93 33.67
C LYS A 197 6.29 26.13 33.84
N ASN A 198 5.56 26.55 32.80
CA ASN A 198 4.59 27.65 32.83
C ASN A 198 3.18 27.13 32.51
N GLN A 199 2.42 26.72 33.53
CA GLN A 199 1.04 26.22 33.40
C GLN A 199 -0.02 27.34 33.38
N THR A 200 0.23 28.46 32.73
CA THR A 200 -0.66 29.63 32.85
C THR A 200 -1.96 29.56 32.06
N ASN A 201 -2.23 28.49 31.29
CA ASN A 201 -3.54 28.35 30.64
C ASN A 201 -3.91 26.89 30.33
N LYS A 202 -4.31 26.14 31.37
CA LYS A 202 -5.03 24.85 31.23
C LYS A 202 -6.50 25.09 30.86
N SER A 203 -6.78 25.91 29.85
CA SER A 203 -8.14 26.02 29.35
C SER A 203 -8.49 24.72 28.62
N LEU A 204 -9.40 23.94 29.20
CA LEU A 204 -9.98 22.76 28.55
C LEU A 204 -10.50 23.12 27.15
N GLY A 205 -11.08 24.32 26.99
CA GLY A 205 -11.52 24.84 25.69
C GLY A 205 -10.38 24.97 24.68
N LYS A 206 -9.19 25.41 25.12
CA LYS A 206 -8.01 25.50 24.22
C LYS A 206 -7.51 24.12 23.79
N SER A 207 -7.54 23.12 24.67
CA SER A 207 -7.23 21.74 24.28
C SER A 207 -8.29 21.19 23.32
N LEU A 208 -9.58 21.38 23.61
CA LEU A 208 -10.67 20.92 22.74
C LEU A 208 -10.68 21.62 21.38
N SER A 209 -10.10 22.82 21.24
CA SER A 209 -9.98 23.50 19.95
C SER A 209 -9.17 22.71 18.90
N GLY A 210 -8.38 21.70 19.31
CA GLY A 210 -7.78 20.74 18.37
C GLY A 210 -8.83 20.02 17.50
N ILE A 211 -10.01 19.73 18.06
CA ILE A 211 -11.11 19.07 17.33
C ILE A 211 -11.55 19.92 16.13
N LEU A 212 -11.56 21.26 16.25
CA LEU A 212 -11.88 22.15 15.14
C LEU A 212 -10.90 21.99 13.98
N PHE A 213 -9.61 21.80 14.26
CA PHE A 213 -8.60 21.57 13.23
C PHE A 213 -8.69 20.17 12.62
N LEU A 214 -9.10 19.16 13.39
CA LEU A 214 -9.41 17.83 12.85
C LEU A 214 -10.60 17.90 11.90
N LEU A 215 -11.70 18.54 12.33
CA LEU A 215 -12.87 18.76 11.50
C LEU A 215 -12.53 19.57 10.24
N PHE A 216 -11.64 20.55 10.36
CA PHE A 216 -11.11 21.29 9.22
C PHE A 216 -10.33 20.38 8.24
N GLY A 217 -9.50 19.46 8.74
CA GLY A 217 -8.83 18.48 7.89
C GLY A 217 -9.82 17.56 7.17
N VAL A 218 -10.87 17.11 7.86
CA VAL A 218 -11.94 16.29 7.24
C VAL A 218 -12.74 17.08 6.21
N SER A 219 -13.01 18.36 6.48
CA SER A 219 -13.85 19.19 5.60
C SER A 219 -13.21 19.48 4.25
N VAL A 220 -11.88 19.36 4.12
CA VAL A 220 -11.14 19.55 2.85
C VAL A 220 -11.75 18.77 1.69
N TRP A 221 -12.19 17.54 1.93
CA TRP A 221 -12.89 16.73 0.92
C TRP A 221 -14.38 16.58 1.22
N LEU A 222 -14.76 16.38 2.49
CA LEU A 222 -16.13 16.04 2.84
C LEU A 222 -17.12 17.15 2.46
N VAL A 223 -16.79 18.42 2.71
CA VAL A 223 -17.70 19.53 2.43
C VAL A 223 -17.89 19.74 0.92
N PRO A 224 -16.84 19.85 0.09
CA PRO A 224 -17.00 19.92 -1.37
C PRO A 224 -17.78 18.73 -1.95
N MET A 225 -17.52 17.51 -1.46
CA MET A 225 -18.26 16.32 -1.91
C MET A 225 -19.76 16.45 -1.59
N LEU A 226 -20.12 16.88 -0.37
CA LEU A 226 -21.53 17.08 0.01
C LEU A 226 -22.21 18.18 -0.80
N ILE A 227 -21.51 19.28 -1.10
CA ILE A 227 -22.01 20.34 -1.98
C ILE A 227 -22.29 19.77 -3.38
N GLN A 228 -21.38 18.96 -3.92
CA GLN A 228 -21.56 18.33 -5.23
C GLN A 228 -22.75 17.36 -5.24
N VAL A 229 -22.95 16.58 -4.17
CA VAL A 229 -24.13 15.72 -4.01
C VAL A 229 -25.42 16.54 -3.95
N ALA A 230 -25.43 17.65 -3.20
CA ALA A 230 -26.61 18.50 -3.07
C ALA A 230 -26.99 19.18 -4.40
N ASN A 231 -25.99 19.58 -5.19
CA ASN A 231 -26.20 20.22 -6.48
C ASN A 231 -26.63 19.24 -7.58
N ASN A 232 -26.18 17.97 -7.52
CA ASN A 232 -26.47 16.95 -8.54
C ASN A 232 -26.81 15.59 -7.88
N PRO A 233 -27.99 15.45 -7.26
CA PRO A 233 -28.35 14.26 -6.48
C PRO A 233 -28.84 13.11 -7.38
N THR A 234 -27.94 12.45 -8.10
CA THR A 234 -28.28 11.20 -8.80
C THR A 234 -28.30 10.01 -7.82
N PRO A 235 -29.05 8.93 -8.10
CA PRO A 235 -29.08 7.74 -7.24
C PRO A 235 -27.68 7.19 -6.92
N GLU A 236 -26.77 7.19 -7.89
CA GLU A 236 -25.41 6.66 -7.75
C GLU A 236 -24.54 7.53 -6.82
N VAL A 237 -24.66 8.86 -6.93
CA VAL A 237 -23.94 9.82 -6.09
C VAL A 237 -24.48 9.83 -4.65
N LEU A 238 -25.80 9.68 -4.48
CA LEU A 238 -26.42 9.49 -3.16
C LEU A 238 -25.95 8.18 -2.52
N ALA A 239 -25.94 7.09 -3.27
CA ALA A 239 -25.43 5.80 -2.81
C ALA A 239 -23.94 5.85 -2.41
N TYR A 240 -23.12 6.62 -3.15
CA TYR A 240 -21.73 6.87 -2.79
C TYR A 240 -21.62 7.57 -1.42
N ARG A 241 -22.35 8.67 -1.22
CA ARG A 241 -22.37 9.42 0.05
C ARG A 241 -22.75 8.50 1.22
N ASP A 242 -23.82 7.73 1.07
CA ASP A 242 -24.34 6.90 2.16
C ASP A 242 -23.37 5.74 2.48
N ASN A 243 -22.75 5.15 1.47
CA ASN A 243 -21.79 4.07 1.65
C ASN A 243 -20.51 4.56 2.35
N ILE A 244 -19.94 5.69 1.91
CA ILE A 244 -18.68 6.18 2.48
C ILE A 244 -18.84 6.69 3.92
N LEU A 245 -19.98 7.31 4.24
CA LEU A 245 -20.26 7.83 5.58
C LEU A 245 -20.69 6.76 6.57
N LEU A 246 -21.52 5.80 6.14
CA LEU A 246 -22.13 4.80 7.02
C LEU A 246 -21.45 3.44 6.89
N LYS A 247 -21.51 2.79 5.71
CA LYS A 247 -21.07 1.40 5.53
C LYS A 247 -19.56 1.21 5.72
N GLN A 248 -18.74 2.08 5.13
CA GLN A 248 -17.28 1.93 5.21
C GLN A 248 -16.69 2.32 6.57
N THR A 249 -17.41 3.11 7.36
CA THR A 249 -16.94 3.65 8.64
C THR A 249 -17.51 2.88 9.82
N VAL A 250 -18.80 2.49 9.78
CA VAL A 250 -19.51 1.82 10.87
C VAL A 250 -19.57 0.30 10.63
N ASP A 251 -20.15 -0.13 9.51
CA ASP A 251 -20.40 -1.56 9.27
C ASP A 251 -19.09 -2.34 9.09
N ARG A 252 -18.10 -1.75 8.40
CA ARG A 252 -16.80 -2.41 8.17
C ARG A 252 -16.03 -2.71 9.47
N TYR A 253 -16.24 -1.92 10.52
CA TYR A 253 -15.62 -2.16 11.83
C TYR A 253 -16.44 -3.11 12.72
N ALA A 254 -17.77 -3.05 12.66
CA ALA A 254 -18.67 -3.87 13.45
C ALA A 254 -18.84 -5.30 12.87
N ASP A 255 -19.04 -5.41 11.56
CA ASP A 255 -19.25 -6.63 10.80
C ASP A 255 -18.47 -6.57 9.48
N SER A 256 -17.19 -6.94 9.50
CA SER A 256 -16.40 -7.05 8.27
C SER A 256 -16.87 -8.24 7.43
N TRP A 257 -17.07 -8.07 6.12
CA TRP A 257 -17.54 -9.16 5.23
C TRP A 257 -16.38 -9.83 4.49
N ALA A 258 -15.15 -9.37 4.72
CA ALA A 258 -13.93 -9.87 4.07
C ALA A 258 -12.73 -9.89 5.04
N HIS A 259 -11.72 -10.69 4.73
CA HIS A 259 -10.45 -10.79 5.48
C HIS A 259 -10.62 -11.09 6.99
N HIS A 260 -11.51 -12.04 7.31
CA HIS A 260 -11.66 -12.54 8.67
C HIS A 260 -10.37 -13.19 9.14
N GLN A 261 -9.86 -12.72 10.27
CA GLN A 261 -8.63 -13.23 10.88
C GLN A 261 -8.78 -13.24 12.41
N PRO A 262 -8.11 -14.18 13.10
CA PRO A 262 -8.20 -14.30 14.56
C PRO A 262 -7.68 -13.06 15.29
N PHE A 263 -8.04 -12.88 16.55
CA PHE A 263 -7.63 -11.72 17.35
C PHE A 263 -6.10 -11.60 17.47
N TYR A 264 -5.38 -12.72 17.44
CA TYR A 264 -3.93 -12.80 17.56
C TYR A 264 -3.17 -12.57 16.25
N TYR A 265 -3.86 -12.37 15.12
CA TYR A 265 -3.29 -12.21 13.78
C TYR A 265 -2.10 -11.24 13.73
N TYR A 266 -2.24 -10.04 14.29
CA TYR A 266 -1.15 -9.06 14.23
C TYR A 266 0.06 -9.47 15.05
N ILE A 267 -0.15 -10.07 16.22
CA ILE A 267 0.92 -10.40 17.15
C ILE A 267 1.69 -11.64 16.70
N LEU A 268 1.02 -12.61 16.06
CA LEU A 268 1.62 -13.88 15.68
C LEU A 268 2.00 -13.97 14.20
N GLU A 269 1.29 -13.29 13.29
CA GLU A 269 1.48 -13.46 11.84
C GLU A 269 2.08 -12.22 11.17
N VAL A 270 1.68 -11.01 11.58
CA VAL A 270 2.11 -9.78 10.92
C VAL A 270 3.38 -9.21 11.53
N ILE A 271 3.31 -8.75 12.79
CA ILE A 271 4.39 -8.01 13.45
C ILE A 271 5.70 -8.81 13.43
N PRO A 272 5.75 -10.10 13.82
CA PRO A 272 7.01 -10.85 13.92
C PRO A 272 7.88 -10.79 12.67
N LEU A 273 7.27 -10.88 11.48
CA LEU A 273 7.95 -10.88 10.19
C LEU A 273 8.10 -9.45 9.63
N PHE A 274 7.01 -8.70 9.53
CA PHE A 274 7.01 -7.41 8.85
C PHE A 274 7.83 -6.36 9.60
N TRP A 275 7.88 -6.43 10.93
CA TRP A 275 8.67 -5.50 11.74
C TRP A 275 10.11 -5.98 11.96
N LEU A 276 10.60 -7.00 11.25
CA LEU A 276 12.03 -7.32 11.29
C LEU A 276 12.87 -6.11 10.82
N PRO A 277 13.96 -5.77 11.55
CA PRO A 277 14.55 -6.52 12.65
C PRO A 277 14.05 -6.09 14.05
N LEU A 278 13.14 -5.11 14.14
CA LEU A 278 12.70 -4.49 15.40
C LEU A 278 12.07 -5.48 16.38
N THR A 279 11.38 -6.52 15.89
CA THR A 279 10.82 -7.59 16.73
C THR A 279 11.89 -8.33 17.53
N LEU A 280 13.10 -8.45 16.99
CA LEU A 280 14.22 -9.05 17.70
C LEU A 280 14.72 -8.18 18.85
N PHE A 281 14.38 -6.88 18.92
CA PHE A 281 14.77 -6.03 20.06
C PHE A 281 13.89 -6.28 21.29
N ILE A 282 12.68 -6.82 21.12
CA ILE A 282 11.64 -6.93 22.17
C ILE A 282 12.16 -7.53 23.48
N PRO A 283 12.88 -8.68 23.50
CA PRO A 283 13.35 -9.27 24.75
C PRO A 283 14.24 -8.34 25.56
N TRP A 284 15.03 -7.49 24.89
CA TRP A 284 15.94 -6.54 25.52
C TRP A 284 15.27 -5.21 25.89
N LEU A 285 14.05 -4.95 25.43
CA LEU A 285 13.27 -3.75 25.78
C LEU A 285 12.47 -3.92 27.08
N ILE A 286 12.26 -5.14 27.57
CA ILE A 286 11.44 -5.40 28.77
C ILE A 286 11.96 -4.62 29.99
N LYS A 287 13.27 -4.73 30.30
CA LYS A 287 13.87 -4.02 31.44
C LYS A 287 13.86 -2.49 31.24
N PRO A 288 14.31 -1.93 30.10
CA PRO A 288 14.21 -0.50 29.83
C PRO A 288 12.79 0.07 29.91
N ILE A 289 11.79 -0.63 29.36
CA ILE A 289 10.40 -0.18 29.40
C ILE A 289 9.87 -0.16 30.84
N ARG A 290 10.12 -1.20 31.63
CA ARG A 290 9.74 -1.21 33.06
C ARG A 290 10.36 -0.03 33.81
N LYS A 291 11.64 0.23 33.56
CA LYS A 291 12.35 1.38 34.14
C LYS A 291 11.71 2.71 33.69
N ALA A 292 11.39 2.85 32.41
CA ALA A 292 10.73 4.04 31.86
C ALA A 292 9.38 4.32 32.55
N PHE A 293 8.57 3.30 32.85
CA PHE A 293 7.34 3.48 33.62
C PHE A 293 7.61 3.88 35.07
N ALA A 294 8.58 3.26 35.74
CA ALA A 294 8.94 3.59 37.12
C ALA A 294 9.44 5.05 37.25
N GLU A 295 10.24 5.50 36.27
CA GLU A 295 10.82 6.85 36.23
C GLU A 295 9.92 7.89 35.54
N LYS A 296 8.73 7.47 35.07
CA LYS A 296 7.77 8.32 34.34
C LYS A 296 8.39 8.98 33.09
N GLU A 297 9.20 8.23 32.36
CA GLU A 297 9.87 8.67 31.14
C GLU A 297 8.87 8.80 29.97
N LEU A 298 8.30 10.00 29.83
CA LEU A 298 7.22 10.29 28.88
C LEU A 298 7.63 10.07 27.43
N ARG A 299 8.92 10.23 27.10
CA ARG A 299 9.44 10.03 25.73
C ARG A 299 9.31 8.60 25.23
N ILE A 300 9.23 7.63 26.15
CA ILE A 300 8.99 6.22 25.85
C ILE A 300 7.51 5.87 26.04
N ILE A 301 6.90 6.33 27.13
CA ILE A 301 5.52 5.98 27.49
C ILE A 301 4.53 6.38 26.38
N TYR A 302 4.61 7.62 25.87
CA TYR A 302 3.63 8.11 24.89
C TYR A 302 3.67 7.32 23.56
N PRO A 303 4.83 7.17 22.89
CA PRO A 303 4.92 6.32 21.69
C PRO A 303 4.48 4.87 21.95
N LEU A 304 4.89 4.28 23.09
CA LEU A 304 4.52 2.90 23.43
C LEU A 304 3.01 2.74 23.65
N THR A 305 2.36 3.71 24.31
CA THR A 305 0.91 3.72 24.50
C THR A 305 0.20 3.69 23.15
N MET A 306 0.60 4.52 22.18
CA MET A 306 -0.01 4.45 20.84
C MET A 306 0.16 3.07 20.22
N VAL A 307 1.37 2.51 20.22
CA VAL A 307 1.65 1.20 19.61
C VAL A 307 0.76 0.11 20.22
N VAL A 308 0.72 0.02 21.55
CA VAL A 308 -0.05 -1.02 22.25
C VAL A 308 -1.55 -0.87 22.00
N PHE A 309 -2.09 0.34 22.17
CA PHE A 309 -3.52 0.56 21.99
C PHE A 309 -3.97 0.46 20.53
N ALA A 310 -3.12 0.84 19.57
CA ALA A 310 -3.44 0.68 18.15
C ALA A 310 -3.44 -0.80 17.73
N VAL A 311 -2.45 -1.58 18.18
CA VAL A 311 -2.45 -3.04 17.94
C VAL A 311 -3.68 -3.68 18.56
N PHE A 312 -4.01 -3.33 19.81
CA PHE A 312 -5.22 -3.83 20.47
C PHE A 312 -6.49 -3.45 19.72
N PHE A 313 -6.64 -2.17 19.34
CA PHE A 313 -7.78 -1.66 18.57
C PHE A 313 -7.99 -2.46 17.27
N PHE A 314 -6.94 -2.64 16.47
CA PHE A 314 -7.06 -3.40 15.23
C PHE A 314 -7.29 -4.90 15.47
N SER A 315 -6.71 -5.49 16.52
CA SER A 315 -6.93 -6.89 16.88
C SER A 315 -8.40 -7.21 17.21
N LEU A 316 -9.15 -6.22 17.72
CA LEU A 316 -10.59 -6.36 17.99
C LEU A 316 -11.46 -6.33 16.73
N SER A 317 -10.98 -5.74 15.62
CA SER A 317 -11.74 -5.69 14.38
C SER A 317 -11.81 -7.07 13.71
N LYS A 318 -12.98 -7.45 13.15
CA LYS A 318 -13.14 -8.71 12.41
C LYS A 318 -12.28 -8.75 11.13
N GLY A 319 -12.23 -7.63 10.38
CA GLY A 319 -11.49 -7.50 9.13
C GLY A 319 -10.06 -7.02 9.37
N LYS A 320 -9.06 -7.85 9.04
CA LYS A 320 -7.65 -7.53 9.32
C LYS A 320 -6.81 -7.57 8.05
N ARG A 321 -5.84 -6.64 7.98
CA ARG A 321 -4.89 -6.51 6.88
C ARG A 321 -3.53 -6.11 7.44
N ALA A 322 -2.46 -6.74 6.95
CA ALA A 322 -1.12 -6.58 7.49
C ALA A 322 -0.66 -5.11 7.49
N GLU A 323 -1.06 -4.36 6.48
CA GLU A 323 -0.64 -2.97 6.24
C GLU A 323 -1.13 -2.00 7.33
N TYR A 324 -2.19 -2.37 8.08
CA TYR A 324 -2.69 -1.56 9.21
C TYR A 324 -1.63 -1.36 10.30
N MET A 325 -0.59 -2.20 10.34
CA MET A 325 0.50 -2.07 11.31
C MET A 325 1.56 -1.03 10.94
N LEU A 326 1.58 -0.54 9.70
CA LEU A 326 2.59 0.42 9.23
C LEU A 326 2.60 1.74 10.03
N PRO A 327 1.46 2.40 10.33
CA PRO A 327 1.47 3.70 11.01
C PRO A 327 2.04 3.70 12.43
N MET A 328 2.09 2.54 13.10
CA MET A 328 2.65 2.39 14.44
C MET A 328 4.18 2.24 14.42
N LEU A 329 4.74 1.87 13.28
CA LEU A 329 6.15 1.52 13.17
C LEU A 329 7.09 2.66 13.57
N PRO A 330 6.88 3.93 13.17
CA PRO A 330 7.71 5.05 13.64
C PRO A 330 7.70 5.21 15.17
N MET A 331 6.56 5.02 15.83
CA MET A 331 6.48 5.13 17.29
C MET A 331 7.21 3.97 17.98
N PHE A 332 7.13 2.76 17.44
CA PHE A 332 7.90 1.64 17.97
C PHE A 332 9.41 1.85 17.80
N VAL A 333 9.83 2.43 16.68
CA VAL A 333 11.22 2.86 16.47
C VAL A 333 11.67 3.86 17.53
N LEU A 334 10.83 4.83 17.93
CA LEU A 334 11.16 5.78 19.01
C LEU A 334 11.34 5.10 20.38
N VAL A 335 10.64 3.98 20.63
CA VAL A 335 10.83 3.18 21.85
C VAL A 335 12.18 2.45 21.84
N ILE A 336 12.67 2.04 20.67
CA ILE A 336 13.91 1.27 20.53
C ILE A 336 15.14 2.17 20.48
N ALA A 337 15.09 3.28 19.74
CA ALA A 337 16.26 4.07 19.34
C ALA A 337 17.18 4.49 20.51
N PRO A 338 16.67 4.90 21.70
CA PRO A 338 17.53 5.27 22.84
C PRO A 338 18.35 4.11 23.42
N TYR A 339 17.93 2.86 23.17
CA TYR A 339 18.58 1.65 23.68
C TYR A 339 19.41 0.93 22.60
N PHE A 340 19.45 1.46 21.38
CA PHE A 340 20.04 0.82 20.21
C PHE A 340 21.47 0.36 20.46
N GLU A 341 22.39 1.25 20.85
CA GLU A 341 23.81 0.91 21.04
C GLU A 341 24.02 -0.20 22.06
N LYS A 342 23.28 -0.16 23.17
CA LYS A 342 23.37 -1.16 24.23
C LYS A 342 22.89 -2.54 23.77
N ILE A 343 21.85 -2.58 22.94
CA ILE A 343 21.26 -3.85 22.47
C ILE A 343 22.11 -4.46 21.36
N VAL A 344 22.59 -3.67 20.39
CA VAL A 344 23.29 -4.21 19.21
C VAL A 344 24.67 -4.82 19.53
N VAL A 345 25.27 -4.45 20.66
CA VAL A 345 26.54 -5.05 21.14
C VAL A 345 26.32 -6.29 22.00
N HIS A 346 25.08 -6.59 22.41
CA HIS A 346 24.76 -7.75 23.23
C HIS A 346 25.01 -9.05 22.43
N SER A 347 25.78 -9.98 23.00
CA SER A 347 26.23 -11.19 22.31
C SER A 347 25.07 -12.05 21.79
N ALA A 348 24.03 -12.26 22.61
CA ALA A 348 22.84 -13.01 22.21
C ALA A 348 22.04 -12.33 21.08
N PHE A 349 21.90 -10.99 21.11
CA PHE A 349 21.24 -10.24 20.03
C PHE A 349 22.05 -10.33 18.73
N LYS A 350 23.37 -10.16 18.83
CA LYS A 350 24.30 -10.31 17.70
C LYS A 350 24.16 -11.69 17.05
N LYS A 351 24.16 -12.77 17.85
CA LYS A 351 23.97 -14.15 17.37
C LYS A 351 22.61 -14.29 16.68
N LEU A 352 21.53 -13.87 17.33
CA LEU A 352 20.17 -13.97 16.79
C LEU A 352 20.03 -13.28 15.43
N LEU A 353 20.52 -12.05 15.31
CA LEU A 353 20.43 -11.28 14.07
C LEU A 353 21.30 -11.85 12.94
N ILE A 354 22.51 -12.38 13.25
CA ILE A 354 23.33 -13.07 12.25
C ILE A 354 22.67 -14.39 11.83
N THR A 355 22.17 -15.18 12.78
CA THR A 355 21.47 -16.44 12.48
C THR A 355 20.27 -16.21 11.57
N LEU A 356 19.48 -15.15 11.79
CA LEU A 356 18.41 -14.77 10.88
C LEU A 356 18.93 -14.58 9.44
N VAL A 357 19.99 -13.79 9.27
CA VAL A 357 20.54 -13.53 7.92
C VAL A 357 21.12 -14.80 7.31
N VAL A 358 21.75 -15.68 8.11
CA VAL A 358 22.24 -17.00 7.66
C VAL A 358 21.08 -17.85 7.15
N ILE A 359 20.01 -17.99 7.93
CA ILE A 359 18.84 -18.81 7.57
C ILE A 359 18.21 -18.29 6.28
N VAL A 360 17.97 -16.98 6.19
CA VAL A 360 17.35 -16.36 5.01
C VAL A 360 18.26 -16.51 3.78
N SER A 361 19.57 -16.27 3.93
CA SER A 361 20.54 -16.41 2.82
C SER A 361 20.65 -17.86 2.34
N ALA A 362 20.70 -18.82 3.28
CA ALA A 362 20.72 -20.23 2.97
C ALA A 362 19.43 -20.69 2.28
N LEU A 363 18.27 -20.22 2.75
CA LEU A 363 16.98 -20.52 2.11
C LEU A 363 16.94 -19.99 0.67
N PHE A 364 17.37 -18.75 0.43
CA PHE A 364 17.43 -18.19 -0.92
C PHE A 364 18.42 -18.95 -1.82
N ALA A 365 19.60 -19.31 -1.31
CA ALA A 365 20.59 -20.08 -2.05
C ALA A 365 20.07 -21.48 -2.41
N ILE A 366 19.51 -22.20 -1.44
CA ILE A 366 18.98 -23.56 -1.62
C ILE A 366 17.82 -23.56 -2.61
N LEU A 367 16.83 -22.68 -2.45
CA LEU A 367 15.69 -22.59 -3.36
C LEU A 367 16.12 -22.14 -4.76
N GLY A 368 17.05 -21.18 -4.85
CA GLY A 368 17.61 -20.74 -6.12
C GLY A 368 18.34 -21.85 -6.85
N LEU A 369 19.21 -22.60 -6.18
CA LEU A 369 19.92 -23.74 -6.77
C LEU A 369 18.94 -24.86 -7.15
N ALA A 370 18.00 -25.22 -6.28
CA ALA A 370 17.01 -26.25 -6.58
C ALA A 370 16.16 -25.89 -7.80
N GLY A 371 15.82 -24.61 -7.99
CA GLY A 371 15.12 -24.14 -9.18
C GLY A 371 15.99 -24.12 -10.44
N ILE A 372 17.28 -23.78 -10.34
CA ILE A 372 18.23 -23.82 -11.47
C ILE A 372 18.47 -25.26 -11.94
N PHE A 373 18.54 -26.22 -11.01
CA PHE A 373 18.69 -27.65 -11.30
C PHE A 373 17.35 -28.35 -11.57
N GLU A 374 16.28 -27.58 -11.81
CA GLU A 374 14.95 -28.08 -12.20
C GLU A 374 14.39 -29.19 -11.31
N VAL A 375 14.62 -29.11 -9.98
CA VAL A 375 14.03 -30.06 -9.03
C VAL A 375 12.50 -30.01 -9.17
N ASP A 376 11.88 -31.14 -9.56
CA ASP A 376 10.48 -31.24 -10.04
C ASP A 376 9.47 -30.34 -9.31
N LYS A 377 9.44 -30.38 -7.98
CA LYS A 377 8.49 -29.60 -7.17
C LYS A 377 8.70 -28.08 -7.30
N ILE A 378 9.94 -27.63 -7.45
CA ILE A 378 10.32 -26.22 -7.58
C ILE A 378 10.12 -25.77 -9.04
N ALA A 379 10.50 -26.61 -10.01
CA ALA A 379 10.31 -26.32 -11.44
C ALA A 379 8.83 -26.06 -11.78
N ARG A 380 7.91 -26.84 -11.21
CA ARG A 380 6.45 -26.63 -11.35
C ARG A 380 5.98 -25.25 -10.86
N LEU A 381 6.71 -24.59 -9.96
CA LEU A 381 6.37 -23.22 -9.53
C LEU A 381 6.64 -22.21 -10.63
N THR A 382 7.70 -22.38 -11.43
CA THR A 382 7.98 -21.50 -12.57
C THR A 382 6.89 -21.59 -13.61
N GLU A 383 6.41 -22.79 -13.91
CA GLU A 383 5.29 -22.97 -14.83
C GLU A 383 3.99 -22.37 -14.28
N LYS A 384 3.70 -22.61 -12.99
CA LYS A 384 2.47 -22.13 -12.34
C LYS A 384 2.39 -20.61 -12.29
N PHE A 385 3.50 -19.94 -11.98
CA PHE A 385 3.55 -18.49 -11.81
C PHE A 385 4.03 -17.75 -13.05
N HIS A 386 4.51 -18.46 -14.08
CA HIS A 386 5.14 -17.88 -15.28
C HIS A 386 6.30 -16.91 -14.96
N VAL A 387 7.01 -17.17 -13.87
CA VAL A 387 8.16 -16.39 -13.39
C VAL A 387 9.29 -17.33 -13.04
N ASN A 388 10.51 -17.05 -13.51
CA ASN A 388 11.72 -17.78 -13.15
C ASN A 388 12.64 -16.92 -12.25
N PRO A 389 12.47 -16.97 -10.92
CA PRO A 389 13.25 -16.15 -9.98
C PRO A 389 14.55 -16.80 -9.51
N TRP A 390 14.90 -17.99 -9.99
CA TRP A 390 15.89 -18.85 -9.34
C TRP A 390 17.30 -18.28 -9.33
N TYR A 391 17.74 -17.68 -10.44
CA TYR A 391 19.03 -16.99 -10.51
C TYR A 391 19.10 -15.78 -9.55
N TRP A 392 18.03 -15.01 -9.45
CA TRP A 392 17.96 -13.88 -8.50
C TRP A 392 18.05 -14.38 -7.05
N MET A 393 17.30 -15.43 -6.71
CA MET A 393 17.33 -16.04 -5.38
C MET A 393 18.71 -16.60 -5.04
N ALA A 394 19.34 -17.35 -5.96
CA ALA A 394 20.68 -17.89 -5.77
C ALA A 394 21.71 -16.77 -5.56
N ALA A 395 21.69 -15.74 -6.41
CA ALA A 395 22.60 -14.60 -6.32
C ALA A 395 22.42 -13.83 -4.99
N LEU A 396 21.18 -13.62 -4.56
CA LEU A 396 20.88 -12.96 -3.28
C LEU A 396 21.34 -13.80 -2.07
N GLY A 397 21.17 -15.13 -2.14
CA GLY A 397 21.65 -16.05 -1.12
C GLY A 397 23.19 -16.01 -0.99
N VAL A 398 23.90 -16.10 -2.11
CA VAL A 398 25.37 -15.98 -2.16
C VAL A 398 25.82 -14.60 -1.65
N PHE A 399 25.16 -13.52 -2.09
CA PHE A 399 25.44 -12.18 -1.60
C PHE A 399 25.30 -12.08 -0.08
N GLY A 400 24.25 -12.65 0.50
CA GLY A 400 24.05 -12.69 1.94
C GLY A 400 25.17 -13.41 2.69
N LEU A 401 25.63 -14.56 2.17
CA LEU A 401 26.78 -15.29 2.73
C LEU A 401 28.07 -14.46 2.68
N VAL A 402 28.34 -13.79 1.56
CA VAL A 402 29.50 -12.89 1.41
C VAL A 402 29.43 -11.72 2.40
N VAL A 403 28.26 -11.09 2.55
CA VAL A 403 28.03 -10.04 3.53
C VAL A 403 28.30 -10.51 4.95
N ILE A 404 27.87 -11.73 5.31
CA ILE A 404 28.17 -12.34 6.61
C ILE A 404 29.69 -12.48 6.78
N LEU A 405 30.41 -13.03 5.81
CA LEU A 405 31.87 -13.23 5.90
C LEU A 405 32.62 -11.93 6.12
N ILE A 406 32.28 -10.87 5.38
CA ILE A 406 32.93 -9.56 5.46
C ILE A 406 32.59 -8.85 6.77
N PHE A 407 31.31 -8.85 7.18
CA PHE A 407 30.81 -8.02 8.28
C PHE A 407 30.51 -8.78 9.58
N ARG A 408 30.88 -10.06 9.72
CA ARG A 408 30.62 -10.94 10.90
C ARG A 408 30.93 -10.34 12.27
N LYS A 409 31.82 -9.34 12.33
CA LYS A 409 32.13 -8.63 13.58
C LYS A 409 30.96 -7.76 14.08
N SER A 410 30.03 -7.34 13.22
CA SER A 410 28.90 -6.46 13.55
C SER A 410 27.60 -6.96 12.91
N ALA A 411 26.70 -7.55 13.72
CA ALA A 411 25.43 -8.09 13.22
C ALA A 411 24.54 -7.03 12.55
N ILE A 412 24.56 -5.80 13.06
CA ILE A 412 23.77 -4.71 12.46
C ILE A 412 24.29 -4.31 11.08
N LYS A 413 25.61 -4.37 10.84
CA LYS A 413 26.18 -4.18 9.50
C LYS A 413 25.80 -5.34 8.58
N VAL A 414 25.87 -6.59 9.06
CA VAL A 414 25.42 -7.77 8.29
C VAL A 414 23.97 -7.58 7.83
N TYR A 415 23.05 -7.32 8.76
CA TYR A 415 21.64 -7.16 8.44
C TYR A 415 21.37 -5.96 7.53
N SER A 416 21.92 -4.78 7.84
CA SER A 416 21.68 -3.57 7.03
C SER A 416 22.24 -3.66 5.61
N LYS A 417 23.36 -4.35 5.40
CA LYS A 417 23.91 -4.60 4.05
C LYS A 417 23.10 -5.66 3.30
N PHE A 418 22.70 -6.73 3.99
CA PHE A 418 21.82 -7.73 3.42
C PHE A 418 20.48 -7.13 2.97
N ILE A 419 19.79 -6.39 3.84
CA ILE A 419 18.48 -5.81 3.51
C ILE A 419 18.58 -4.73 2.42
N ALA A 420 19.66 -3.95 2.38
CA ALA A 420 19.90 -3.01 1.29
C ALA A 420 20.10 -3.75 -0.06
N GLY A 421 20.90 -4.82 -0.07
CA GLY A 421 21.08 -5.64 -1.28
C GLY A 421 19.80 -6.37 -1.70
N LEU A 422 19.00 -6.85 -0.75
CA LEU A 422 17.66 -7.39 -1.01
C LEU A 422 16.80 -6.34 -1.72
N TRP A 423 16.69 -5.12 -1.18
CA TRP A 423 15.83 -4.10 -1.78
C TRP A 423 16.31 -3.60 -3.14
N LEU A 424 17.63 -3.46 -3.34
CA LEU A 424 18.18 -3.04 -4.62
C LEU A 424 18.02 -4.14 -5.68
N SER A 425 18.33 -5.39 -5.35
CA SER A 425 18.11 -6.51 -6.27
C SER A 425 16.63 -6.75 -6.52
N TYR A 426 15.77 -6.55 -5.52
CA TYR A 426 14.33 -6.58 -5.70
C TYR A 426 13.88 -5.52 -6.71
N SER A 427 14.37 -4.28 -6.59
CA SER A 427 13.98 -3.19 -7.47
C SER A 427 14.50 -3.31 -8.91
N PHE A 428 15.74 -3.76 -9.13
CA PHE A 428 16.34 -3.78 -10.46
C PHE A 428 16.26 -5.15 -11.16
N TRP A 429 16.03 -6.23 -10.41
CA TRP A 429 15.97 -7.58 -10.98
C TRP A 429 14.62 -8.25 -10.73
N ALA A 430 14.19 -8.38 -9.47
CA ALA A 430 12.97 -9.12 -9.18
C ALA A 430 11.71 -8.40 -9.69
N MET A 431 11.66 -7.07 -9.59
CA MET A 431 10.52 -6.27 -10.03
C MET A 431 10.25 -6.44 -11.52
N PRO A 432 11.18 -6.13 -12.45
CA PRO A 432 10.96 -6.35 -13.88
C PRO A 432 10.65 -7.81 -14.24
N LEU A 433 11.21 -8.76 -13.49
CA LEU A 433 10.98 -10.18 -13.70
C LEU A 433 9.54 -10.57 -13.34
N VAL A 434 9.06 -10.15 -12.16
CA VAL A 434 7.70 -10.41 -11.68
C VAL A 434 6.68 -9.62 -12.50
N ASP A 435 7.06 -8.44 -13.01
CA ASP A 435 6.18 -7.59 -13.82
C ASP A 435 5.70 -8.30 -15.09
N LYS A 436 6.53 -9.16 -15.70
CA LYS A 436 6.12 -10.00 -16.84
C LYS A 436 4.91 -10.88 -16.55
N ALA A 437 4.71 -11.26 -15.29
CA ALA A 437 3.58 -12.05 -14.83
C ALA A 437 2.54 -11.24 -14.04
N MET A 438 2.78 -9.94 -13.80
CA MET A 438 1.91 -9.04 -13.03
C MET A 438 1.30 -7.89 -13.87
N SER A 439 1.88 -7.58 -15.02
CA SER A 439 1.37 -6.65 -16.04
C SER A 439 0.55 -7.33 -17.15
N THR A 440 -0.59 -6.72 -17.52
CA THR A 440 -1.39 -7.09 -18.70
C THR A 440 -0.95 -6.39 -19.98
N GLU A 441 0.06 -5.52 -19.94
CA GLU A 441 0.52 -4.78 -21.12
C GLU A 441 0.97 -5.72 -22.27
N PRO A 442 1.78 -6.78 -22.05
CA PRO A 442 2.18 -7.67 -23.14
C PRO A 442 0.96 -8.36 -23.79
N MET A 443 -0.05 -8.68 -22.99
CA MET A 443 -1.30 -9.25 -23.45
C MET A 443 -2.02 -8.24 -24.34
N MET A 444 -2.30 -7.02 -23.86
CA MET A 444 -3.02 -6.01 -24.65
C MET A 444 -2.27 -5.62 -25.94
N ASN A 445 -0.94 -5.55 -25.89
CA ASN A 445 -0.12 -5.23 -27.07
C ASN A 445 -0.20 -6.28 -28.18
N ALA A 446 -0.30 -7.56 -27.84
CA ALA A 446 -0.51 -8.56 -28.88
C ALA A 446 -2.01 -8.61 -29.34
N ILE A 447 -2.99 -8.11 -28.55
CA ILE A 447 -4.41 -8.01 -28.95
C ILE A 447 -4.46 -6.95 -30.04
N ALA A 448 -3.67 -5.88 -29.90
CA ALA A 448 -3.52 -4.80 -30.86
C ALA A 448 -2.96 -5.25 -32.22
N LYS A 449 -2.37 -6.45 -32.32
CA LYS A 449 -1.96 -7.03 -33.61
C LYS A 449 -3.12 -7.68 -34.38
N VAL A 450 -4.24 -7.97 -33.71
CA VAL A 450 -5.38 -8.70 -34.26
C VAL A 450 -6.65 -7.86 -34.29
N VAL A 451 -6.87 -7.05 -33.25
CA VAL A 451 -8.04 -6.19 -33.09
C VAL A 451 -7.73 -4.82 -33.69
N PRO A 452 -8.49 -4.36 -34.72
CA PRO A 452 -8.34 -3.03 -35.30
C PRO A 452 -8.48 -1.90 -34.28
N LYS A 453 -7.80 -0.77 -34.47
CA LYS A 453 -7.87 0.38 -33.55
C LYS A 453 -9.23 1.06 -33.50
N ASP A 454 -10.01 0.97 -34.57
CA ASP A 454 -11.38 1.50 -34.68
C ASP A 454 -12.45 0.54 -34.17
N ALA A 455 -12.04 -0.64 -33.66
CA ALA A 455 -12.96 -1.62 -33.07
C ALA A 455 -13.31 -1.27 -31.62
N GLU A 456 -14.43 -1.81 -31.15
CA GLU A 456 -14.78 -1.80 -29.73
C GLU A 456 -14.36 -3.12 -29.08
N LEU A 457 -13.87 -3.05 -27.83
CA LEU A 457 -13.46 -4.21 -27.05
C LEU A 457 -14.38 -4.42 -25.84
N GLY A 458 -15.15 -5.50 -25.85
CA GLY A 458 -15.90 -5.98 -24.71
C GLY A 458 -15.02 -6.81 -23.76
N ILE A 459 -15.23 -6.71 -22.45
CA ILE A 459 -14.53 -7.53 -21.45
C ILE A 459 -15.52 -8.22 -20.49
N VAL A 460 -15.45 -9.55 -20.43
CA VAL A 460 -16.20 -10.38 -19.47
C VAL A 460 -15.26 -10.90 -18.38
N GLY A 461 -15.64 -10.76 -17.11
CA GLY A 461 -14.75 -11.04 -15.98
C GLY A 461 -13.75 -9.91 -15.70
N PHE A 462 -14.20 -8.66 -15.87
CA PHE A 462 -13.41 -7.43 -15.78
C PHE A 462 -12.37 -7.40 -14.65
N ARG A 463 -11.16 -6.91 -14.99
CA ARG A 463 -10.06 -6.59 -14.07
C ARG A 463 -9.52 -5.21 -14.42
N GLU A 464 -9.23 -4.37 -13.41
CA GLU A 464 -8.84 -2.96 -13.60
C GLU A 464 -7.64 -2.77 -14.53
N LYS A 465 -6.62 -3.61 -14.36
CA LYS A 465 -5.39 -3.61 -15.18
C LYS A 465 -5.65 -3.85 -16.68
N LEU A 466 -6.74 -4.53 -17.05
CA LEU A 466 -7.09 -4.71 -18.47
C LEU A 466 -7.48 -3.36 -19.08
N LEU A 467 -8.27 -2.58 -18.35
CA LEU A 467 -8.67 -1.25 -18.81
C LEU A 467 -7.51 -0.25 -18.76
N LEU A 468 -6.63 -0.38 -17.76
CA LEU A 468 -5.45 0.48 -17.63
C LEU A 468 -4.59 0.46 -18.90
N HIS A 469 -4.40 -0.72 -19.49
CA HIS A 469 -3.60 -0.94 -20.70
C HIS A 469 -4.44 -1.06 -21.98
N SER A 470 -5.75 -0.83 -21.91
CA SER A 470 -6.61 -0.88 -23.11
C SER A 470 -6.44 0.38 -23.95
N GLN A 471 -6.39 0.18 -25.27
CA GLN A 471 -6.27 1.22 -26.29
C GLN A 471 -7.59 1.46 -27.04
N TRP A 472 -8.63 0.71 -26.67
CA TRP A 472 -9.95 0.73 -27.32
C TRP A 472 -11.00 1.30 -26.40
N GLN A 473 -12.04 1.89 -26.99
CA GLN A 473 -13.30 2.06 -26.29
C GLN A 473 -13.75 0.69 -25.75
N THR A 474 -13.73 0.59 -24.41
CA THR A 474 -13.83 -0.70 -23.73
C THR A 474 -15.16 -0.76 -22.99
N THR A 475 -15.96 -1.75 -23.30
CA THR A 475 -17.22 -2.04 -22.59
C THR A 475 -17.02 -3.23 -21.67
N HIS A 476 -17.46 -3.13 -20.41
CA HIS A 476 -17.54 -4.30 -19.53
C HIS A 476 -18.92 -4.46 -18.92
N PHE A 477 -19.22 -5.65 -18.44
CA PHE A 477 -20.60 -6.07 -18.11
C PHE A 477 -20.88 -6.14 -16.60
N GLY A 478 -20.25 -5.23 -15.84
CA GLY A 478 -20.38 -5.15 -14.38
C GLY A 478 -19.55 -6.19 -13.62
N HIS A 479 -18.50 -5.74 -12.92
CA HIS A 479 -17.60 -6.63 -12.18
C HIS A 479 -18.28 -7.39 -11.03
N HIS A 480 -19.33 -6.80 -10.45
CA HIS A 480 -20.09 -7.36 -9.33
C HIS A 480 -21.34 -8.13 -9.76
N HIS A 481 -21.63 -8.18 -11.07
CA HIS A 481 -22.83 -8.86 -11.56
C HIS A 481 -22.63 -10.38 -11.53
N PRO A 482 -23.70 -11.15 -11.26
CA PRO A 482 -23.69 -12.59 -11.43
C PRO A 482 -23.13 -13.01 -12.79
N LYS A 483 -22.44 -14.15 -12.81
CA LYS A 483 -21.82 -14.67 -14.02
C LYS A 483 -22.80 -14.80 -15.20
N PRO A 484 -24.03 -15.35 -15.03
CA PRO A 484 -24.99 -15.46 -16.14
C PRO A 484 -25.35 -14.09 -16.74
N ASP A 485 -25.55 -13.08 -15.90
CA ASP A 485 -25.91 -11.73 -16.33
C ASP A 485 -24.79 -11.10 -17.15
N GLN A 486 -23.53 -11.26 -16.73
CA GLN A 486 -22.38 -10.80 -17.51
C GLN A 486 -22.31 -11.48 -18.88
N GLN A 487 -22.56 -12.79 -18.92
CA GLN A 487 -22.55 -13.56 -20.17
C GLN A 487 -23.67 -13.10 -21.11
N GLN A 488 -24.89 -12.93 -20.62
CA GLN A 488 -26.02 -12.50 -21.43
C GLN A 488 -25.87 -11.06 -21.91
N ALA A 489 -25.39 -10.17 -21.05
CA ALA A 489 -25.07 -8.78 -21.43
C ALA A 489 -24.02 -8.73 -22.55
N ALA A 490 -23.00 -9.58 -22.48
CA ALA A 490 -21.97 -9.69 -23.51
C ALA A 490 -22.53 -10.23 -24.85
N ILE A 491 -23.41 -11.22 -24.81
CA ILE A 491 -24.11 -11.74 -26.00
C ILE A 491 -24.94 -10.63 -26.65
N ASN A 492 -25.78 -9.95 -25.86
CA ASN A 492 -26.61 -8.83 -26.33
C ASN A 492 -25.76 -7.71 -26.92
N TRP A 493 -24.63 -7.39 -26.29
CA TRP A 493 -23.71 -6.35 -26.77
C TRP A 493 -22.99 -6.76 -28.07
N MET A 494 -22.56 -8.02 -28.20
CA MET A 494 -21.92 -8.52 -29.42
C MET A 494 -22.88 -8.62 -30.62
N LEU A 495 -24.15 -8.92 -30.35
CA LEU A 495 -25.19 -9.02 -31.38
C LEU A 495 -25.80 -7.66 -31.76
N SER A 496 -25.65 -6.64 -30.92
CA SER A 496 -26.14 -5.28 -31.18
C SER A 496 -25.11 -4.42 -31.93
N GLY A 497 -25.59 -3.57 -32.84
CA GLY A 497 -24.76 -2.53 -33.48
C GLY A 497 -23.80 -3.04 -34.56
N ASN A 498 -22.63 -2.42 -34.65
CA ASN A 498 -21.67 -2.57 -35.74
C ASN A 498 -20.88 -3.89 -35.66
N LYS A 499 -20.50 -4.47 -36.82
CA LYS A 499 -19.77 -5.75 -36.90
C LYS A 499 -18.31 -5.69 -36.41
N ASN A 500 -17.80 -4.53 -35.99
CA ASN A 500 -16.40 -4.33 -35.57
C ASN A 500 -16.24 -4.42 -34.04
N LYS A 501 -16.83 -5.45 -33.44
CA LYS A 501 -16.77 -5.73 -32.00
C LYS A 501 -15.96 -6.97 -31.73
N PHE A 502 -15.12 -6.89 -30.71
CA PHE A 502 -14.35 -8.02 -30.19
C PHE A 502 -14.67 -8.20 -28.71
N LEU A 503 -14.63 -9.44 -28.24
CA LEU A 503 -14.88 -9.77 -26.84
C LEU A 503 -13.69 -10.51 -26.27
N LEU A 504 -13.08 -9.94 -25.23
CA LEU A 504 -12.08 -10.59 -24.41
C LEU A 504 -12.79 -11.22 -23.20
N LEU A 505 -12.76 -12.54 -23.12
CA LEU A 505 -13.53 -13.30 -22.13
C LEU A 505 -12.60 -14.18 -21.31
N ASN A 506 -12.74 -14.10 -19.99
CA ASN A 506 -12.05 -15.00 -19.07
C ASN A 506 -12.61 -16.42 -19.24
N TYR A 507 -11.76 -17.44 -19.32
CA TYR A 507 -12.11 -18.84 -19.55
C TYR A 507 -13.19 -19.36 -18.60
N GLN A 508 -13.24 -18.84 -17.37
CA GLN A 508 -14.28 -19.22 -16.41
C GLN A 508 -15.69 -18.84 -16.88
N PHE A 509 -15.84 -17.91 -17.83
CA PHE A 509 -17.08 -17.39 -18.39
C PHE A 509 -17.49 -18.03 -19.72
N LEU A 510 -16.88 -19.15 -20.12
CA LEU A 510 -17.36 -19.94 -21.26
C LEU A 510 -18.82 -20.41 -21.04
N ASN A 511 -19.57 -20.50 -22.13
CA ASN A 511 -20.94 -21.02 -22.20
C ASN A 511 -21.20 -21.58 -23.61
N ASP A 512 -22.45 -21.91 -23.92
CA ASP A 512 -22.81 -22.49 -25.21
C ASP A 512 -22.56 -21.55 -26.40
N CYS A 513 -22.65 -20.23 -26.19
CA CYS A 513 -22.36 -19.23 -27.21
C CYS A 513 -20.85 -18.98 -27.39
N PHE A 514 -20.12 -18.87 -26.28
CA PHE A 514 -18.67 -18.65 -26.25
C PHE A 514 -17.99 -19.95 -25.82
N THR A 515 -17.57 -20.74 -26.81
CA THR A 515 -16.85 -22.00 -26.59
C THR A 515 -15.36 -21.82 -26.87
N LYS A 516 -14.56 -22.87 -26.64
CA LYS A 516 -13.13 -22.81 -26.94
C LYS A 516 -12.90 -22.85 -28.45
N GLU A 517 -13.72 -23.59 -29.18
CA GLU A 517 -13.60 -23.89 -30.60
C GLU A 517 -13.86 -22.67 -31.49
N ASN A 518 -14.77 -21.78 -31.07
CA ASN A 518 -15.06 -20.53 -31.79
C ASN A 518 -14.24 -19.32 -31.26
N SER A 519 -13.27 -19.57 -30.38
CA SER A 519 -12.37 -18.56 -29.84
C SER A 519 -11.01 -18.56 -30.52
N THR A 520 -10.31 -17.43 -30.46
CA THR A 520 -8.85 -17.38 -30.67
C THR A 520 -8.18 -17.35 -29.30
N PRO A 521 -7.38 -18.38 -28.93
CA PRO A 521 -6.63 -18.35 -27.68
C PRO A 521 -5.70 -17.16 -27.66
N TYR A 522 -5.71 -16.41 -26.56
CA TYR A 522 -5.05 -15.13 -26.53
C TYR A 522 -3.92 -15.04 -25.49
N ALA A 523 -4.18 -15.36 -24.21
CA ALA A 523 -3.11 -15.46 -23.21
C ALA A 523 -3.53 -16.22 -21.94
N SER A 524 -2.53 -16.58 -21.13
CA SER A 524 -2.70 -16.95 -19.72
C SER A 524 -1.99 -15.94 -18.84
N PHE A 525 -2.65 -15.49 -17.78
CA PHE A 525 -2.12 -14.47 -16.90
C PHE A 525 -2.60 -14.68 -15.45
N HIS A 526 -1.69 -14.71 -14.47
CA HIS A 526 -2.03 -14.96 -13.06
C HIS A 526 -2.88 -16.24 -12.85
N SER A 527 -2.58 -17.27 -13.65
CA SER A 527 -3.34 -18.53 -13.77
C SER A 527 -4.76 -18.41 -14.37
N GLU A 528 -5.19 -17.22 -14.77
CA GLU A 528 -6.42 -17.00 -15.53
C GLU A 528 -6.15 -17.13 -17.04
N LYS A 529 -6.98 -17.89 -17.75
CA LYS A 529 -6.90 -18.02 -19.20
C LYS A 529 -7.88 -17.05 -19.86
N TRP A 530 -7.46 -16.37 -20.91
CA TRP A 530 -8.25 -15.38 -21.62
C TRP A 530 -8.35 -15.72 -23.10
N LEU A 531 -9.56 -15.56 -23.64
CA LEU A 531 -9.93 -15.94 -24.99
C LEU A 531 -10.53 -14.73 -25.72
N LEU A 532 -10.21 -14.60 -27.00
CA LEU A 532 -10.69 -13.50 -27.84
C LEU A 532 -11.72 -14.01 -28.85
N PHE A 533 -12.85 -13.30 -28.96
CA PHE A 533 -13.93 -13.62 -29.88
C PHE A 533 -14.19 -12.43 -30.81
N SER A 534 -14.55 -12.72 -32.06
CA SER A 534 -14.93 -11.70 -33.05
C SER A 534 -16.43 -11.77 -33.30
N GLY A 535 -17.11 -10.61 -33.26
CA GLY A 535 -18.55 -10.54 -33.53
C GLY A 535 -18.93 -11.05 -34.93
N LYS A 536 -17.99 -11.03 -35.89
CA LYS A 536 -18.20 -11.56 -37.24
C LYS A 536 -18.33 -13.09 -37.28
N LYS A 537 -17.78 -13.81 -36.30
CA LYS A 537 -17.75 -15.28 -36.25
C LYS A 537 -18.77 -15.85 -35.26
N LEU A 538 -19.63 -15.02 -34.69
CA LEU A 538 -20.62 -15.46 -33.71
C LEU A 538 -21.75 -16.24 -34.40
N ASN A 539 -22.05 -17.45 -33.93
CA ASN A 539 -23.18 -18.23 -34.44
C ASN A 539 -24.49 -17.67 -33.86
N LYS A 540 -25.28 -17.00 -34.69
CA LYS A 540 -26.54 -16.36 -34.28
C LYS A 540 -27.66 -17.35 -33.93
N GLU A 541 -27.57 -18.61 -34.33
CA GLU A 541 -28.54 -19.64 -33.97
C GLU A 541 -28.34 -20.12 -32.53
N ILE A 542 -27.09 -20.12 -32.06
CA ILE A 542 -26.71 -20.56 -30.70
C ILE A 542 -26.67 -19.37 -29.73
N CYS A 543 -26.15 -18.23 -30.19
CA CYS A 543 -26.06 -17.01 -29.42
C CYS A 543 -27.36 -16.22 -29.53
N VAL A 544 -28.31 -16.50 -28.63
CA VAL A 544 -29.61 -15.83 -28.60
C VAL A 544 -29.54 -14.58 -27.72
N ALA A 545 -29.86 -13.43 -28.29
CA ALA A 545 -30.08 -12.21 -27.52
C ALA A 545 -31.39 -12.30 -26.74
N ILE A 546 -31.37 -11.96 -25.47
CA ILE A 546 -32.58 -11.82 -24.65
C ILE A 546 -32.92 -10.34 -24.56
N HIS A 547 -34.18 -9.96 -24.77
CA HIS A 547 -34.66 -8.58 -24.66
C HIS A 547 -34.81 -8.10 -23.21
N GLU A 548 -33.83 -8.45 -22.37
CA GLU A 548 -33.68 -7.95 -21.02
C GLU A 548 -32.58 -6.88 -21.01
N LYS A 549 -32.79 -5.82 -20.23
CA LYS A 549 -31.85 -4.71 -20.13
C LYS A 549 -30.78 -5.08 -19.10
N PHE A 550 -29.57 -5.31 -19.58
CA PHE A 550 -28.40 -5.51 -18.71
C PHE A 550 -27.53 -4.25 -18.69
N ASP A 551 -26.96 -3.93 -17.53
CA ASP A 551 -26.03 -2.81 -17.45
C ASP A 551 -24.71 -3.17 -18.14
N SER A 552 -24.20 -2.19 -18.88
CA SER A 552 -22.87 -2.23 -19.46
C SER A 552 -22.20 -0.88 -19.27
N PHE A 553 -20.90 -0.90 -19.08
CA PHE A 553 -20.14 0.27 -18.68
C PHE A 553 -19.05 0.47 -19.72
N THR A 554 -19.13 1.57 -20.44
CA THR A 554 -18.23 1.87 -21.55
C THR A 554 -17.30 3.00 -21.15
N ALA A 555 -16.02 2.66 -20.97
CA ALA A 555 -14.97 3.63 -20.70
C ALA A 555 -14.32 4.04 -22.02
N LYS A 556 -14.20 5.36 -22.24
CA LYS A 556 -13.33 5.89 -23.30
C LYS A 556 -11.90 5.79 -22.78
N THR A 557 -11.08 4.97 -23.41
CA THR A 557 -9.65 4.92 -23.07
C THR A 557 -8.93 5.95 -23.93
N GLY A 558 -8.40 7.00 -23.32
CA GLY A 558 -7.34 7.77 -23.92
C GLY A 558 -6.00 7.06 -23.73
N ASN A 559 -5.07 7.26 -24.66
CA ASN A 559 -3.67 6.97 -24.39
C ASN A 559 -3.16 8.02 -23.40
N ILE A 560 -3.13 7.66 -22.13
CA ILE A 560 -2.28 8.29 -21.12
C ILE A 560 -0.95 7.55 -21.25
N GLU A 561 0.04 8.18 -21.90
CA GLU A 561 1.43 7.69 -21.93
C GLU A 561 2.09 7.80 -20.54
#